data_AF-A0A1G8I7L0-F1
#
_entry.id   AF-A0A1G8I7L0-F1
#
_cell.length_a   1.000
_cell.length_b   1.000
_cell.length_c   1.000
_cell.angle_alpha   90.00
_cell.angle_beta   90.00
_cell.angle_gamma   90.00
#
_symmetry.space_group_name_H-M   'P 1'
#
loop_
_entity.id
_entity.type
_entity.pdbx_description
1 polymer ?
#
loop_
_entity_poly.entity_id
_entity_poly.type
_entity_poly.pdbx_seq_one_letter_code
_entity_poly.pdbx_strand_id
1 'polypeptide(L)' 'MNVGCYLVTEGKFEQAAIPKDILLELIKNLREKGKETVHFSERSIEVEGVYVPAKGSKTKLMCLGSDE' A
#
# COMPACT_ATOMS: atom_id res chain seq x y z
N MET A 1 -12.39 -10.00 6.53
CA MET A 1 -12.37 -9.89 5.05
C MET A 1 -11.04 -9.30 4.64
N ASN A 2 -10.35 -9.91 3.67
CA ASN A 2 -9.11 -9.36 3.12
C ASN A 2 -9.43 -8.43 1.95
N VAL A 3 -8.72 -7.31 1.87
CA VAL A 3 -8.84 -6.31 0.80
C VAL A 3 -7.57 -6.37 -0.03
N GLY A 4 -7.73 -6.60 -1.33
CA GLY A 4 -6.63 -6.48 -2.28
C GLY A 4 -6.26 -5.01 -2.47
N CYS A 5 -5.00 -4.67 -2.24
CA CYS A 5 -4.48 -3.32 -2.34
C CYS A 5 -3.05 -3.33 -2.90
N TYR A 6 -2.54 -2.14 -3.17
CA TYR A 6 -1.14 -1.90 -3.50
C TYR A 6 -0.52 -1.06 -2.40
N LEU A 7 0.59 -1.54 -1.85
CA LEU A 7 1.45 -0.80 -0.94
C LEU A 7 2.45 0.00 -1.76
N VAL A 8 2.59 1.28 -1.44
CA VAL A 8 3.52 2.19 -2.12
C VAL A 8 4.79 2.26 -1.29
N THR A 9 5.93 1.93 -1.90
CA THR A 9 7.25 1.90 -1.25
C THR A 9 8.31 2.38 -2.26
N GLU A 10 9.06 3.44 -1.95
CA GLU A 10 10.14 3.94 -2.82
C GLU A 10 9.73 4.10 -4.30
N GLY A 11 8.55 4.69 -4.53
CA GLY A 11 8.00 4.87 -5.89
C GLY A 11 7.53 3.60 -6.60
N LYS A 12 7.53 2.44 -5.93
CA LYS A 12 7.05 1.15 -6.45
C LYS A 12 5.71 0.78 -5.82
N PHE A 13 4.94 -0.04 -6.54
CA PHE A 13 3.72 -0.65 -6.04
C PHE A 13 3.93 -2.14 -5.78
N GLU A 14 3.63 -2.57 -4.56
CA GLU A 14 3.63 -3.97 -4.17
C GLU A 14 2.20 -4.44 -3.89
N GLN A 15 1.76 -5.49 -4.58
CA GLN A 15 0.41 -6.01 -4.39
C GLN A 15 0.33 -6.81 -3.08
N ALA A 16 -0.70 -6.54 -2.26
CA ALA A 16 -0.94 -7.23 -1.00
C ALA A 16 -2.43 -7.50 -0.80
N ALA A 17 -2.75 -8.51 0.01
CA ALA A 17 -4.09 -8.77 0.51
C ALA A 17 -4.08 -8.63 2.03
N ILE A 18 -4.64 -7.53 2.55
CA ILE A 18 -4.54 -7.17 3.97
C ILE A 18 -5.93 -7.30 4.63
N PRO A 19 -6.03 -7.86 5.85
CA PRO A 19 -7.26 -7.83 6.62
C PRO A 19 -7.77 -6.39 6.80
N LYS A 20 -9.08 -6.17 6.60
CA LYS A 20 -9.69 -4.82 6.63
C LYS A 20 -9.30 -3.99 7.86
N ASP A 21 -9.30 -4.59 9.04
CA ASP A 21 -9.04 -3.87 10.28
C ASP A 21 -7.58 -3.39 10.37
N ILE A 22 -6.64 -4.25 9.95
CA ILE A 22 -5.21 -3.92 9.84
C ILE A 22 -4.99 -2.84 8.77
N LEU A 23 -5.71 -2.93 7.64
CA LEU A 23 -5.60 -1.94 6.57
C LEU A 23 -6.04 -0.54 7.05
N LEU A 24 -7.10 -0.46 7.85
CA LEU A 24 -7.57 0.80 8.43
C LEU A 24 -6.56 1.38 9.41
N GLU A 25 -5.94 0.54 10.24
CA GLU A 25 -4.87 0.95 11.15
C GLU A 25 -3.64 1.45 10.38
N LEU A 26 -3.22 0.74 9.33
CA LEU A 26 -2.13 1.15 8.46
C LEU A 26 -2.41 2.52 7.82
N ILE A 27 -3.61 2.73 7.26
CA ILE A 27 -3.99 4.02 6.67
C ILE A 27 -3.94 5.15 7.71
N LYS A 28 -4.39 4.89 8.94
CA LYS A 28 -4.32 5.86 10.02
C LYS A 28 -2.88 6.22 10.36
N ASN A 29 -2.03 5.21 10.55
CA ASN A 29 -0.62 5.42 10.88
C ASN A 29 0.13 6.16 9.76
N LEU A 30 -0.12 5.81 8.50
CA LEU A 30 0.46 6.52 7.35
C LEU A 30 0.02 7.98 7.30
N ARG A 31 -1.23 8.29 7.65
CA ARG A 31 -1.71 9.68 7.74
C ARG A 31 -1.02 10.47 8.85
N GLU A 32 -0.72 9.84 9.99
CA GLU A 32 -0.11 10.49 11.14
C GLU A 32 1.42 10.64 11.00
N LYS A 33 2.09 9.62 10.44
CA LYS A 33 3.56 9.51 10.43
C LYS A 33 4.18 9.71 9.04
N GLY A 34 3.39 9.64 7.97
CA GLY A 34 3.86 9.65 6.58
C GLY A 34 4.43 8.32 6.09
N LYS A 35 4.99 7.50 6.99
CA LYS A 35 5.53 6.17 6.70
C LYS A 35 5.23 5.16 7.79
N GLU A 36 5.14 3.88 7.44
CA GLU A 36 4.91 2.79 8.39
C GLU A 36 5.57 1.49 7.89
N THR A 37 6.13 0.70 8.82
CA THR A 37 6.72 -0.60 8.46
C THR A 37 5.67 -1.69 8.48
N VAL A 38 5.52 -2.39 7.35
CA VAL A 38 4.62 -3.54 7.23
C VAL A 38 5.45 -4.83 7.23
N HIS A 39 5.09 -5.75 8.12
CA HIS A 39 5.75 -7.05 8.26
C HIS A 39 4.98 -8.14 7.51
N PHE A 40 5.64 -8.75 6.54
CA PHE A 40 5.21 -9.98 5.88
C PHE A 40 5.95 -11.18 6.48
N SER A 41 5.50 -12.40 6.14
CA SER A 41 6.10 -13.64 6.65
C SER A 41 7.60 -13.76 6.36
N GLU A 42 8.06 -13.21 5.23
CA GLU A 42 9.45 -13.38 4.76
C GLU A 42 10.26 -12.08 4.80
N ARG A 43 9.62 -10.92 4.94
CA ARG A 43 10.29 -9.61 4.86
C ARG A 43 9.49 -8.51 5.52
N SER A 44 10.15 -7.37 5.74
CA SER A 44 9.48 -6.14 6.15
C SER A 44 9.74 -5.07 5.09
N ILE A 45 8.74 -4.23 4.82
CA ILE A 45 8.86 -3.12 3.87
C ILE A 45 8.41 -1.82 4.54
N GLU A 46 9.09 -0.72 4.23
CA GLU A 46 8.64 0.61 4.60
C GLU A 46 7.61 1.09 3.57
N VAL A 47 6.39 1.36 4.03
CA VAL A 47 5.27 1.79 3.21
C VAL A 47 5.04 3.28 3.42
N GLU A 48 4.81 4.00 2.32
CA GLU A 48 4.56 5.44 2.29
C GLU A 48 3.11 5.75 1.91
N GLY A 49 2.40 4.75 1.37
CA GLY A 49 1.03 4.92 0.92
C GLY A 49 0.33 3.60 0.63
N VAL A 50 -0.99 3.68 0.50
CA VAL A 50 -1.84 2.54 0.15
C VAL A 50 -2.79 2.98 -0.95
N TYR A 51 -2.89 2.17 -2.01
CA TYR A 51 -3.91 2.32 -3.03
C TYR A 51 -4.85 1.11 -3.03
N VAL A 52 -6.15 1.38 -2.92
CA VAL A 52 -7.20 0.35 -2.98
C VAL A 52 -7.99 0.52 -4.27
N PRO A 53 -7.83 -0.36 -5.27
CA PRO A 53 -8.62 -0.28 -6.49
C PRO A 53 -10.09 -0.62 -6.22
N ALA A 54 -11.00 0.08 -6.89
CA ALA A 54 -12.42 -0.27 -6.85
C ALA A 54 -12.66 -1.66 -7.49
N LYS A 55 -13.62 -2.40 -6.95
CA LYS A 55 -13.98 -3.74 -7.47
C LYS A 55 -14.38 -3.64 -8.95
N GLY A 56 -13.75 -4.45 -9.81
CA GLY A 56 -14.00 -4.44 -11.25
C GLY A 56 -13.35 -3.29 -12.01
N SER A 57 -12.56 -2.44 -11.33
CA SER A 57 -11.79 -1.40 -11.99
C SER A 57 -10.74 -1.99 -12.93
N LYS A 58 -10.66 -1.45 -14.14
CA LYS A 58 -9.59 -1.72 -15.11
C LYS A 58 -8.49 -0.65 -15.06
N THR A 59 -8.55 0.27 -14.10
CA THR A 59 -7.56 1.34 -13.96
C THR A 59 -6.19 0.73 -13.70
N LYS A 60 -5.25 1.02 -14.60
CA LYS A 60 -3.84 0.69 -14.42
C LYS A 60 -3.16 1.91 -13.80
N LEU A 61 -2.53 1.73 -12.64
CA LEU A 61 -1.66 2.74 -12.09
C LEU A 61 -0.29 2.66 -12.76
N MET A 62 0.25 3.82 -13.08
CA MET A 62 1.61 3.99 -13.59
C MET A 62 2.29 5.00 -12.67
N CYS A 63 3.34 4.56 -11.98
CA CYS A 63 4.26 5.51 -11.35
C CYS A 63 5.11 6.10 -12.47
N LEU A 64 4.98 7.41 -12.68
CA LEU A 64 6.01 8.16 -13.39
C LEU A 64 7.15 8.30 -12.39
N GLY A 65 8.32 7.73 -12.70
CA GLY A 65 9.52 8.00 -11.92
C GLY A 65 9.76 9.51 -11.93
N SER A 66 10.13 10.07 -10.78
CA SER A 66 10.65 11.43 -10.72
C SER A 66 11.90 11.46 -11.61
N ASP A 67 11.84 12.19 -12.73
CA ASP A 67 13.06 12.56 -13.45
C ASP A 67 13.87 13.47 -12.50
N GLU A 68 14.91 12.91 -11.89
CA GLU A 68 16.05 13.66 -11.34
C GLU A 68 17.25 13.52 -12.29
#